data_AF-A0A403T160-F1
#
_entry.id   AF-A0A403T160-F1
#
_cell.length_a   1.000
_cell.length_b   1.000
_cell.length_c   1.000
_cell.angle_alpha   90.00
_cell.angle_beta   90.00
_cell.angle_gamma   90.00
#
_symmetry.space_group_name_H-M   'P 1'
#
loop_
_entity.id
_entity.type
_entity.pdbx_description
1 polymer ?
#
loop_
_entity_poly.entity_id
_entity_poly.type
_entity_poly.pdbx_seq_one_letter_code
_entity_poly.pdbx_strand_id
1 'polypeptide(L)'
;MHPVIDGGFRFWSELVASLRSVLIAKDNGWTMVRQNRMELVSNPSCGINLIITSGDKDTGLVDGWPKTKNAKGEATMSIVSSNSDTIEMFPAEHPMTSTDGLAPVTSADGTKTYIVLYYYDAGKKEIRCEISFPVGMKVVNGFAKVNFWSERLIISALPFDGADIFPEEDFTDDVSISIDMK
;
A
#
# COMPACT_ATOMS: atom_id res chain seq x y z
N MET A 1 -8.85 26.39 -9.79
CA MET A 1 -7.99 25.97 -8.67
C MET A 1 -8.45 24.58 -8.23
N HIS A 2 -7.60 23.56 -8.42
CA HIS A 2 -7.91 22.20 -7.98
C HIS A 2 -7.57 22.02 -6.49
N PRO A 3 -8.23 21.11 -5.76
CA PRO A 3 -7.79 20.72 -4.42
C PRO A 3 -6.35 20.22 -4.42
N VAL A 4 -5.62 20.45 -3.32
CA VAL A 4 -4.22 20.02 -3.15
C VAL A 4 -4.04 18.52 -3.43
N ILE A 5 -5.00 17.70 -3.00
CA ILE A 5 -4.97 16.24 -3.16
C ILE A 5 -5.19 15.75 -4.61
N ASP A 6 -5.65 16.60 -5.54
CA ASP A 6 -6.06 16.19 -6.89
C ASP A 6 -4.89 15.58 -7.68
N GLY A 7 -3.71 16.21 -7.62
CA GLY A 7 -2.52 15.73 -8.32
C GLY A 7 -2.08 14.33 -7.87
N GLY A 8 -1.97 14.13 -6.55
CA GLY A 8 -1.60 12.84 -5.97
C GLY A 8 -2.66 11.76 -6.24
N PHE A 9 -3.94 12.11 -6.17
CA PHE A 9 -5.04 11.19 -6.47
C PHE A 9 -5.02 10.73 -7.93
N ARG A 10 -4.86 11.66 -8.89
CA ARG A 10 -4.78 11.33 -10.32
C ARG A 10 -3.59 10.45 -10.64
N PHE A 11 -2.42 10.77 -10.08
CA PHE A 11 -1.24 9.93 -10.27
C PHE A 11 -1.50 8.50 -9.79
N TRP A 12 -2.06 8.36 -8.58
CA TRP A 12 -2.40 7.05 -8.03
C TRP A 12 -3.42 6.30 -8.90
N SER A 13 -4.50 6.97 -9.34
CA SER A 13 -5.55 6.32 -10.13
C SER A 13 -5.04 5.86 -11.50
N GLU A 14 -4.20 6.67 -12.16
CA GLU A 14 -3.57 6.31 -13.44
C GLU A 14 -2.57 5.17 -13.28
N LEU A 15 -1.79 5.14 -12.19
CA LEU A 15 -0.88 4.03 -11.89
C LEU A 15 -1.66 2.72 -11.67
N VAL A 16 -2.77 2.78 -10.92
CA VAL A 16 -3.67 1.65 -10.71
C VAL A 16 -4.26 1.15 -12.04
N ALA A 17 -4.81 2.05 -12.85
CA ALA A 17 -5.41 1.71 -14.14
C ALA A 17 -4.37 1.11 -15.09
N SER A 18 -3.17 1.69 -15.16
CA SER A 18 -2.08 1.24 -16.02
C SER A 18 -1.58 -0.15 -15.60
N LEU A 19 -1.34 -0.37 -14.30
CA LEU A 19 -0.89 -1.67 -13.80
C LEU A 19 -1.93 -2.76 -14.08
N ARG A 20 -3.22 -2.47 -13.80
CA ARG A 20 -4.33 -3.39 -14.09
C ARG A 20 -4.39 -3.74 -15.58
N SER A 21 -4.32 -2.73 -16.44
CA SER A 21 -4.38 -2.92 -17.90
C SER A 21 -3.27 -3.85 -18.37
N VAL A 22 -2.04 -3.66 -17.90
CA VAL A 22 -0.90 -4.51 -18.29
C VAL A 22 -1.01 -5.93 -17.72
N LEU A 23 -1.39 -6.08 -16.45
CA LEU A 23 -1.47 -7.40 -15.82
C LEU A 23 -2.63 -8.24 -16.35
N ILE A 24 -3.78 -7.63 -16.59
CA ILE A 24 -4.97 -8.33 -17.09
C ILE A 24 -4.82 -8.66 -18.58
N ALA A 25 -4.24 -7.75 -19.38
CA ALA A 25 -4.03 -8.00 -20.81
C ALA A 25 -3.05 -9.14 -21.11
N LYS A 26 -2.23 -9.55 -20.12
CA LYS A 26 -1.33 -10.71 -20.25
C LYS A 26 -2.04 -12.06 -20.16
N ASP A 27 -3.35 -12.09 -19.87
CA ASP A 27 -4.21 -13.29 -19.83
C ASP A 27 -3.62 -14.44 -19.00
N ASN A 28 -2.95 -14.11 -17.89
CA ASN A 28 -2.28 -15.06 -16.99
C ASN A 28 -2.96 -15.12 -15.62
N GLY A 29 -4.28 -14.97 -15.58
CA GLY A 29 -5.11 -15.16 -14.38
C GLY A 29 -5.20 -13.97 -13.43
N TRP A 30 -4.75 -12.77 -13.84
CA TRP A 30 -4.97 -11.55 -13.04
C TRP A 30 -6.39 -11.01 -13.21
N THR A 31 -6.98 -10.56 -12.12
CA THR A 31 -8.31 -9.95 -12.09
C THR A 31 -8.38 -8.80 -11.10
N MET A 32 -9.37 -7.92 -11.29
CA MET A 32 -9.68 -6.85 -10.35
C MET A 32 -10.59 -7.38 -9.25
N VAL A 33 -10.22 -7.12 -8.00
CA VAL A 33 -11.03 -7.49 -6.84
C VAL A 33 -11.25 -6.26 -5.98
N ARG A 34 -12.46 -6.11 -5.45
CA ARG A 34 -12.77 -5.12 -4.42
C ARG A 34 -13.15 -5.84 -3.14
N GLN A 35 -12.32 -5.72 -2.11
CA GLN A 35 -12.52 -6.37 -0.81
C GLN A 35 -12.29 -5.36 0.30
N ASN A 36 -13.18 -5.27 1.28
CA ASN A 36 -13.07 -4.34 2.42
C ASN A 36 -12.77 -2.89 1.99
N ARG A 37 -13.42 -2.44 0.90
CA ARG A 37 -13.22 -1.12 0.26
C ARG A 37 -11.82 -0.87 -0.34
N MET A 38 -10.97 -1.90 -0.40
CA MET A 38 -9.68 -1.84 -1.07
C MET A 38 -9.79 -2.29 -2.53
N GLU A 39 -9.10 -1.57 -3.40
CA GLU A 39 -8.92 -1.88 -4.80
C GLU A 39 -7.69 -2.79 -4.95
N LEU A 40 -7.93 -4.07 -5.22
CA LEU A 40 -6.90 -5.10 -5.35
C LEU A 40 -6.71 -5.50 -6.82
N VAL A 41 -5.53 -6.04 -7.11
CA VAL A 41 -5.25 -6.83 -8.32
C VAL A 41 -4.82 -8.22 -7.86
N SER A 42 -5.60 -9.24 -8.18
CA SER A 42 -5.42 -10.59 -7.65
C SER A 42 -5.06 -11.57 -8.76
N ASN A 43 -4.15 -12.48 -8.45
CA ASN A 43 -3.92 -13.70 -9.21
C ASN A 43 -4.18 -14.90 -8.29
N PRO A 44 -5.40 -15.46 -8.30
CA PRO A 44 -5.76 -16.57 -7.43
C PRO A 44 -4.91 -17.82 -7.68
N SER A 45 -4.51 -18.07 -8.94
CA SER A 45 -3.71 -19.26 -9.29
C SER A 45 -2.31 -19.22 -8.70
N CYS A 46 -1.74 -18.03 -8.52
CA CYS A 46 -0.46 -17.82 -7.85
C CYS A 46 -0.60 -17.55 -6.34
N GLY A 47 -1.82 -17.38 -5.82
CA GLY A 47 -2.04 -16.93 -4.45
C GLY A 47 -1.42 -15.56 -4.18
N ILE A 48 -1.53 -14.60 -5.10
CA ILE A 48 -0.95 -13.26 -4.95
C ILE A 48 -2.01 -12.18 -5.10
N ASN A 49 -2.02 -11.24 -4.16
CA ASN A 49 -2.76 -9.99 -4.26
C ASN A 49 -1.80 -8.80 -4.28
N LEU A 50 -2.15 -7.73 -5.02
CA LEU A 50 -1.41 -6.48 -5.08
C LEU A 50 -2.30 -5.31 -4.64
N ILE A 51 -1.74 -4.44 -3.80
CA ILE A 51 -2.31 -3.13 -3.43
C ILE A 51 -1.31 -2.05 -3.82
N ILE A 52 -1.79 -0.93 -4.35
CA ILE A 52 -0.93 0.18 -4.79
C ILE A 52 -1.12 1.38 -3.86
N THR A 53 -0.03 1.91 -3.33
CA THR A 53 -0.04 3.11 -2.48
C THR A 53 1.28 3.87 -2.56
N SER A 54 1.25 5.15 -2.24
CA SER A 54 2.48 5.95 -2.08
C SER A 54 3.29 5.50 -0.86
N GLY A 55 4.61 5.49 -1.05
CA GLY A 55 5.61 5.36 -0.01
C GLY A 55 6.31 6.69 0.28
N ASP A 56 7.30 6.66 1.16
CA ASP A 56 8.14 7.81 1.51
C ASP A 56 9.43 7.87 0.69
N LYS A 57 10.28 8.86 1.00
CA LYS A 57 11.56 9.12 0.31
C LYS A 57 12.53 7.94 0.27
N ASP A 58 12.33 6.89 1.07
CA ASP A 58 13.22 5.73 1.11
C ASP A 58 12.75 4.58 0.19
N THR A 59 11.57 4.73 -0.43
CA THR A 59 10.97 3.78 -1.40
C THR A 59 11.86 3.58 -2.63
N GLY A 60 12.12 2.33 -3.00
CA GLY A 60 12.93 1.97 -4.16
C GLY A 60 14.43 2.21 -3.98
N LEU A 61 14.90 2.57 -2.77
CA LEU A 61 16.32 2.58 -2.44
C LEU A 61 16.71 1.23 -1.84
N VAL A 62 17.82 0.66 -2.31
CA VAL A 62 18.36 -0.63 -1.84
C VAL A 62 18.56 -0.61 -0.32
N ASP A 63 19.25 0.42 0.19
CA ASP A 63 19.55 0.58 1.62
C ASP A 63 18.51 1.44 2.36
N GLY A 64 17.36 1.71 1.73
CA GLY A 64 16.27 2.50 2.29
C GLY A 64 15.39 1.73 3.28
N TRP A 65 14.69 2.48 4.15
CA TRP A 65 13.73 1.97 5.12
C TRP A 65 12.31 2.48 4.81
N PRO A 66 11.69 2.04 3.70
CA PRO A 66 10.47 2.65 3.19
C PRO A 66 9.29 2.47 4.11
N LYS A 67 8.39 3.44 4.08
CA LYS A 67 7.11 3.40 4.80
C LYS A 67 6.00 3.90 3.90
N THR A 68 4.76 3.50 4.18
CA THR A 68 3.62 4.11 3.50
C THR A 68 3.53 5.61 3.85
N LYS A 69 3.39 6.49 2.85
CA LYS A 69 3.32 7.95 3.06
C LYS A 69 2.16 8.30 4.00
N ASN A 70 0.98 7.81 3.68
CA ASN A 70 -0.26 8.08 4.42
C ASN A 70 -0.54 6.99 5.46
N ALA A 71 -1.25 7.38 6.52
CA ALA A 71 -1.80 6.45 7.49
C ALA A 71 -2.69 5.39 6.82
N LYS A 72 -2.72 4.19 7.40
CA LYS A 72 -3.50 3.06 6.94
C LYS A 72 -4.45 2.59 8.03
N GLY A 73 -5.65 2.20 7.62
CA GLY A 73 -6.70 1.73 8.51
C GLY A 73 -6.69 0.22 8.72
N GLU A 74 -7.77 -0.25 9.35
CA GLU A 74 -7.97 -1.65 9.74
C GLU A 74 -7.83 -2.65 8.58
N ALA A 75 -8.27 -2.28 7.38
CA ALA A 75 -8.18 -3.15 6.22
C ALA A 75 -6.71 -3.50 5.88
N THR A 76 -5.80 -2.53 5.98
CA THR A 76 -4.36 -2.79 5.78
C THR A 76 -3.76 -3.51 6.99
N MET A 77 -4.18 -3.18 8.21
CA MET A 77 -3.72 -3.90 9.41
C MET A 77 -4.05 -5.39 9.32
N SER A 78 -5.27 -5.73 8.90
CA SER A 78 -5.68 -7.12 8.66
C SER A 78 -4.79 -7.83 7.65
N ILE A 79 -4.40 -7.15 6.55
CA ILE A 79 -3.49 -7.72 5.56
C ILE A 79 -2.11 -7.99 6.16
N VAL A 80 -1.57 -7.03 6.91
CA VAL A 80 -0.25 -7.21 7.53
C VAL A 80 -0.29 -8.37 8.52
N SER A 81 -1.32 -8.47 9.35
CA SER A 81 -1.52 -9.59 10.27
C SER A 81 -1.62 -10.92 9.51
N SER A 82 -2.48 -11.03 8.50
CA SER A 82 -2.62 -12.26 7.72
C SER A 82 -1.31 -12.67 7.01
N ASN A 83 -0.55 -11.71 6.49
CA ASN A 83 0.75 -11.97 5.89
C ASN A 83 1.77 -12.47 6.92
N SER A 84 1.79 -11.90 8.13
CA SER A 84 2.66 -12.38 9.21
C SER A 84 2.30 -13.81 9.62
N ASP A 85 1.01 -14.12 9.70
CA ASP A 85 0.53 -15.49 9.96
C ASP A 85 0.94 -16.46 8.85
N THR A 86 1.09 -16.00 7.59
CA THR A 86 1.63 -16.87 6.52
C THR A 86 3.13 -17.17 6.65
N ILE A 87 3.87 -16.35 7.40
CA ILE A 87 5.30 -16.58 7.69
C ILE A 87 5.47 -17.43 8.95
N GLU A 88 4.65 -17.19 9.96
CA GLU A 88 4.66 -17.97 11.19
C GLU A 88 3.96 -19.31 10.93
N MET A 89 4.76 -20.37 10.80
CA MET A 89 4.34 -21.74 10.48
C MET A 89 3.44 -22.43 11.56
N PHE A 90 2.75 -21.66 12.40
CA PHE A 90 1.82 -22.13 13.42
C PHE A 90 0.42 -21.58 13.12
N PRO A 91 -0.61 -22.42 12.98
CA PRO A 91 -1.96 -21.95 12.68
C PRO A 91 -2.46 -21.06 13.82
N ALA A 92 -2.75 -19.79 13.52
CA ALA A 92 -3.44 -18.90 14.44
C ALA A 92 -4.86 -19.45 14.67
N GLU A 93 -5.10 -20.03 15.84
CA GLU A 93 -6.38 -20.63 16.23
C GLU A 93 -7.39 -19.55 16.66
N HIS A 94 -7.75 -18.64 15.75
CA HIS A 94 -8.81 -17.66 15.99
C HIS A 94 -9.73 -17.53 14.77
N PRO A 95 -10.84 -18.30 14.71
CA PRO A 95 -11.90 -18.01 13.77
C PRO A 95 -12.58 -16.71 14.19
N MET A 96 -12.27 -15.61 13.52
CA MET A 96 -13.10 -14.41 13.57
C MET A 96 -14.41 -14.75 12.85
N THR A 97 -15.43 -15.14 13.60
CA THR A 97 -16.78 -15.36 13.08
C THR A 97 -17.35 -14.04 12.57
N SER A 98 -17.53 -13.92 11.25
CA SER A 98 -18.25 -12.84 10.60
C SER A 98 -19.75 -12.96 10.88
N THR A 99 -20.35 -11.95 11.51
CA THR A 99 -21.77 -11.89 11.91
C THR A 99 -22.76 -11.58 10.78
N ASP A 100 -22.32 -11.51 9.53
CA ASP A 100 -23.16 -11.01 8.42
C ASP A 100 -23.72 -12.10 7.47
N GLY A 101 -23.70 -13.38 7.87
CA GLY A 101 -24.38 -14.45 7.11
C GLY A 101 -23.80 -14.71 5.70
N LEU A 102 -22.71 -14.05 5.34
CA LEU A 102 -21.85 -14.43 4.23
C LEU A 102 -20.95 -15.58 4.69
N ALA A 103 -20.77 -16.57 3.82
CA ALA A 103 -20.03 -17.79 4.10
C ALA A 103 -18.72 -17.50 4.86
N PRO A 104 -18.37 -18.32 5.87
CA PRO A 104 -17.12 -18.15 6.59
C PRO A 104 -15.99 -18.14 5.57
N VAL A 105 -15.21 -17.07 5.55
CA VAL A 105 -13.94 -17.06 4.83
C VAL A 105 -13.10 -18.12 5.52
N THR A 106 -12.87 -19.24 4.85
CA THR A 106 -11.89 -20.24 5.28
C THR A 106 -10.58 -19.51 5.51
N SER A 107 -10.23 -19.33 6.78
CA SER A 107 -8.86 -19.11 7.22
C SER A 107 -7.99 -20.19 6.58
N ALA A 108 -6.86 -19.78 5.99
CA ALA A 108 -5.85 -20.58 5.30
C ALA A 108 -5.99 -20.74 3.78
N ASP A 109 -6.34 -19.70 3.03
CA ASP A 109 -5.79 -19.60 1.68
C ASP A 109 -4.42 -18.93 1.81
N GLY A 110 -3.33 -19.60 1.44
CA GLY A 110 -1.94 -19.11 1.54
C GLY A 110 -1.62 -17.91 0.65
N THR A 111 -2.63 -17.10 0.35
CA THR A 111 -2.59 -15.95 -0.53
C THR A 111 -1.81 -14.82 0.14
N LYS A 112 -0.70 -14.45 -0.50
CA LYS A 112 0.17 -13.36 -0.08
C LYS A 112 -0.30 -12.04 -0.67
N THR A 113 -0.46 -11.01 0.16
CA THR A 113 -0.80 -9.67 -0.33
C THR A 113 0.42 -8.76 -0.30
N TYR A 114 0.94 -8.39 -1.46
CA TYR A 114 2.06 -7.46 -1.61
C TYR A 114 1.56 -6.02 -1.80
N ILE A 115 2.39 -5.06 -1.41
CA ILE A 115 2.17 -3.65 -1.66
C ILE A 115 3.14 -3.17 -2.73
N VAL A 116 2.57 -2.64 -3.82
CA VAL A 116 3.30 -1.84 -4.80
C VAL A 116 3.42 -0.42 -4.24
N LEU A 117 4.60 -0.10 -3.74
CA LEU A 117 4.95 1.23 -3.27
C LEU A 117 5.52 2.05 -4.42
N TYR A 118 5.08 3.29 -4.54
CA TYR A 118 5.70 4.28 -5.43
C TYR A 118 6.10 5.53 -4.66
N TYR A 119 7.16 6.18 -5.10
CA TYR A 119 7.58 7.49 -4.64
C TYR A 119 7.95 8.35 -5.85
N TYR A 120 7.35 9.54 -5.89
CA TYR A 120 7.66 10.56 -6.88
C TYR A 120 8.81 11.41 -6.36
N ASP A 121 10.00 11.25 -6.95
CA ASP A 121 11.18 12.01 -6.58
C ASP A 121 11.33 13.22 -7.52
N ALA A 122 10.70 14.33 -7.13
CA ALA A 122 10.77 15.58 -7.88
C ALA A 122 12.21 16.10 -8.03
N GLY A 123 13.05 15.90 -7.00
CA GLY A 123 14.43 16.38 -6.99
C GLY A 123 15.32 15.66 -7.99
N LYS A 124 15.11 14.35 -8.16
CA LYS A 124 15.84 13.52 -9.14
C LYS A 124 15.12 13.32 -10.47
N LYS A 125 13.89 13.83 -10.59
CA LYS A 125 13.01 13.64 -11.76
C LYS A 125 12.83 12.16 -12.12
N GLU A 126 12.57 11.34 -11.10
CA GLU A 126 12.35 9.91 -11.27
C GLU A 126 11.16 9.42 -10.43
N ILE A 127 10.52 8.36 -10.91
CA ILE A 127 9.55 7.59 -10.14
C ILE A 127 10.26 6.34 -9.65
N ARG A 128 10.30 6.16 -8.33
CA ARG A 128 10.84 4.97 -7.68
C ARG A 128 9.70 4.05 -7.30
N CYS A 129 9.82 2.76 -7.62
CA CYS A 129 8.81 1.76 -7.31
C CYS A 129 9.42 0.52 -6.69
N GLU A 130 8.68 -0.14 -5.81
CA GLU A 130 9.02 -1.47 -5.29
C GLU A 130 7.75 -2.28 -5.02
N ILE A 131 7.89 -3.60 -5.06
CA ILE A 131 6.85 -4.55 -4.66
C ILE A 131 7.33 -5.21 -3.37
N SER A 132 6.66 -4.91 -2.26
CA SER A 132 7.14 -5.26 -0.92
C SER A 132 6.08 -6.05 -0.15
N PHE A 133 6.53 -7.07 0.58
CA PHE A 133 5.64 -7.93 1.38
C PHE A 133 5.51 -7.35 2.80
N PRO A 134 4.35 -6.78 3.18
CA PRO A 134 4.19 -6.11 4.46
C PRO A 134 3.98 -7.12 5.60
N VAL A 135 4.75 -6.94 6.68
CA VAL A 135 4.74 -7.84 7.87
C VAL A 135 4.77 -7.08 9.19
N GLY A 136 4.82 -5.74 9.15
CA GLY A 136 4.68 -4.94 10.35
C GLY A 136 4.23 -3.51 10.09
N MET A 137 3.53 -2.98 11.08
CA MET A 137 3.06 -1.60 11.12
C MET A 137 3.49 -0.93 12.41
N LYS A 138 3.76 0.36 12.34
CA LYS A 138 4.06 1.20 13.50
C LYS A 138 3.03 2.32 13.60
N VAL A 139 2.48 2.50 14.80
CA VAL A 139 1.63 3.64 15.12
C VAL A 139 2.51 4.79 15.59
N VAL A 140 2.39 5.94 14.93
CA VAL A 140 3.06 7.19 15.31
C VAL A 140 1.99 8.27 15.36
N ASN A 141 1.85 8.94 16.49
CA ASN A 141 0.84 9.99 16.73
C ASN A 141 -0.59 9.55 16.40
N GLY A 142 -0.95 8.29 16.73
CA GLY A 142 -2.26 7.73 16.43
C GLY A 142 -2.46 7.24 14.98
N PHE A 143 -1.47 7.44 14.10
CA PHE A 143 -1.52 7.03 12.71
C PHE A 143 -0.67 5.78 12.46
N ALA A 144 -1.30 4.69 12.04
CA ALA A 144 -0.61 3.45 11.69
C ALA A 144 -0.02 3.53 10.28
N LYS A 145 1.29 3.27 10.13
CA LYS A 145 1.97 3.18 8.84
C LYS A 145 2.62 1.81 8.71
N VAL A 146 2.59 1.23 7.51
CA VAL A 146 3.38 0.03 7.23
C VAL A 146 4.84 0.44 7.13
N ASN A 147 5.71 -0.23 7.88
CA ASN A 147 7.11 0.16 8.02
C ASN A 147 8.08 -1.03 8.12
N PHE A 148 7.56 -2.26 8.04
CA PHE A 148 8.37 -3.47 8.10
C PHE A 148 7.95 -4.44 6.99
N TRP A 149 8.96 -4.90 6.24
CA TRP A 149 8.79 -5.67 5.01
C TRP A 149 9.75 -6.86 5.06
N SER A 150 9.24 -8.09 4.83
CA SER A 150 10.11 -9.27 4.84
C SER A 150 10.81 -9.47 3.49
N GLU A 151 10.16 -9.02 2.41
CA GLU A 151 10.64 -9.11 1.04
C GLU A 151 10.47 -7.74 0.37
N ARG A 152 11.47 -7.31 -0.42
CA ARG A 152 11.44 -6.08 -1.21
C ARG A 152 11.99 -6.35 -2.61
N LEU A 153 11.12 -6.28 -3.61
CA LEU A 153 11.50 -6.33 -5.02
C LEU A 153 11.56 -4.90 -5.57
N ILE A 154 12.77 -4.35 -5.65
CA ILE A 154 13.01 -2.99 -6.12
C ILE A 154 12.98 -2.97 -7.64
N ILE A 155 12.20 -2.05 -8.22
CA ILE A 155 12.10 -1.82 -9.65
C ILE A 155 13.02 -0.64 -10.01
N SER A 156 13.72 -0.74 -11.14
CA SER A 156 14.56 0.34 -11.64
C SER A 156 13.77 1.65 -11.72
N ALA A 157 14.37 2.73 -11.23
CA ALA A 157 13.75 4.05 -11.26
C ALA A 157 13.43 4.47 -12.70
N LEU A 158 12.23 5.02 -12.89
CA LEU A 158 11.76 5.48 -14.18
C LEU A 158 11.98 7.00 -14.27
N PRO A 159 12.92 7.49 -15.10
CA PRO A 159 13.10 8.92 -15.28
C PRO A 159 11.87 9.54 -15.96
N PHE A 160 11.60 10.81 -15.67
CA PHE A 160 10.57 11.58 -16.38
C PHE A 160 11.08 12.98 -16.73
N ASP A 161 10.68 13.48 -17.90
CA ASP A 161 10.89 14.86 -18.29
C ASP A 161 9.65 15.68 -17.93
N GLY A 162 9.67 16.27 -16.73
CA GLY A 162 8.75 17.32 -16.30
C GLY A 162 7.29 16.92 -16.02
N ALA A 163 6.92 16.97 -14.74
CA ALA A 163 5.83 17.81 -14.27
C ALA A 163 6.35 18.52 -13.01
N ASP A 164 6.24 19.85 -12.91
CA ASP A 164 6.55 20.57 -11.66
C ASP A 164 5.45 20.25 -10.64
N ILE A 165 5.47 19.04 -10.09
CA ILE A 165 4.71 18.70 -8.89
C ILE A 165 5.57 19.22 -7.75
N PHE A 166 5.22 20.40 -7.25
CA PHE A 166 5.86 20.99 -6.10
C PHE A 166 5.88 19.94 -4.97
N PRO A 167 7.04 19.65 -4.37
CA PRO A 167 7.09 18.75 -3.23
C PRO A 167 6.15 19.32 -2.16
N GLU A 168 5.15 18.53 -1.75
CA GLU A 168 4.45 18.83 -0.51
C GLU A 168 5.50 18.83 0.59
N GLU A 169 5.60 19.92 1.35
CA GLU A 169 6.20 19.85 2.67
C GLU A 169 5.50 18.69 3.40
N ASP A 170 6.27 17.72 3.90
CA ASP A 170 5.73 16.69 4.77
C ASP A 170 5.05 17.43 5.93
N PHE A 171 3.72 17.48 5.94
CA PHE A 171 2.94 17.95 7.08
C PHE A 171 3.18 16.97 8.21
N THR A 172 4.27 17.20 8.97
CA THR A 172 4.43 16.67 10.30
C THR A 172 3.47 17.48 11.17
N ASP A 173 2.22 17.04 11.26
CA ASP A 173 1.23 17.65 12.13
C ASP A 173 1.67 17.51 13.60
N ASP A 174 2.30 18.57 14.11
CA ASP A 174 2.12 19.02 15.50
C ASP A 174 1.42 20.39 15.43
N VAL A 175 0.19 20.40 14.92
CA VAL A 175 -0.68 21.57 15.04
C VAL A 175 -1.28 21.56 16.44
N SER A 176 -0.65 22.26 17.37
CA SER A 176 -1.22 22.54 18.69
C SER A 176 -2.33 23.59 18.56
N ILE A 177 -3.57 23.13 18.45
CA ILE A 177 -4.73 24.02 18.53
C ILE A 177 -5.03 24.28 20.00
N SER A 178 -4.65 25.45 20.49
CA SER A 178 -5.05 25.94 21.81
C SER A 178 -6.54 26.34 21.77
N ILE A 179 -7.38 25.64 22.52
CA ILE A 179 -8.77 26.03 22.74
C ILE A 179 -8.82 26.92 23.98
N ASP A 180 -8.95 28.24 23.79
CA ASP A 180 -9.36 29.12 24.88
C ASP A 180 -10.88 29.03 25.05
N MET A 181 -11.33 28.52 26.20
CA MET A 181 -12.72 28.65 26.60
C MET A 181 -12.94 30.06 27.16
N LYS A 182 -13.89 30.79 26.58
CA LYS A 182 -14.37 32.08 27.08
C LYS A 182 -15.72 31.92 27.77
#